data_AF-A0A0E0M303-F1
#
_entry.id   AF-A0A0E0M303-F1
#
_cell.length_a   1.000
_cell.length_b   1.000
_cell.length_c   1.000
_cell.angle_alpha   90.00
_cell.angle_beta   90.00
_cell.angle_gamma   90.00
#
_symmetry.space_group_name_H-M   'P 1'
#
loop_
_entity.id
_entity.type
_entity.pdbx_description
1 polymer ?
#
loop_
_entity_poly.entity_id
_entity_poly.type
_entity_poly.pdbx_seq_one_letter_code
_entity_poly.pdbx_strand_id
1 'polypeptide(L)'
;MAVPLLTKKIVKKRVKQFKRPHSDRYIGLKTSWRRPKGIDSRVRRKFKGCTLMPNIGYGSDKKTRHYLPNKFKKFVVHNRKEIVERAAQLDIVVTNKLARLRSQEDE
;
A
#
# COMPACT_ATOMS: atom_id res chain seq x y z
N MET A 1 -9.45 19.65 -14.79
CA MET A 1 -8.99 18.92 -13.59
C MET A 1 -9.89 17.72 -13.42
N ALA A 2 -9.36 16.50 -13.65
CA ALA A 2 -10.10 15.27 -13.46
C ALA A 2 -10.80 15.20 -12.09
N VAL A 3 -12.11 14.96 -12.11
CA VAL A 3 -12.92 14.76 -10.90
C VAL A 3 -12.87 13.28 -10.52
N PRO A 4 -12.51 12.92 -9.27
CA PRO A 4 -12.48 11.54 -8.86
C PRO A 4 -13.89 10.95 -8.78
N LEU A 5 -14.11 9.80 -9.43
CA LEU A 5 -15.39 9.09 -9.43
C LEU A 5 -15.80 8.51 -8.06
N LEU A 6 -14.86 8.40 -7.11
CA LEU A 6 -15.12 7.82 -5.80
C LEU A 6 -15.73 8.85 -4.83
N THR A 7 -17.05 8.77 -4.65
CA THR A 7 -17.78 9.57 -3.67
C THR A 7 -17.58 9.08 -2.23
N LYS A 8 -17.42 7.76 -2.04
CA LYS A 8 -17.28 7.13 -0.71
C LYS A 8 -16.00 7.56 0.02
N LYS A 9 -16.14 7.93 1.30
CA LYS A 9 -15.01 8.24 2.20
C LYS A 9 -14.13 7.00 2.41
N ILE A 10 -12.82 7.17 2.24
CA ILE A 10 -11.83 6.11 2.49
C ILE A 10 -11.61 5.99 4.00
N VAL A 11 -12.00 4.85 4.58
CA VAL A 11 -11.78 4.53 6.00
C VAL A 11 -10.75 3.41 6.12
N LYS A 12 -9.68 3.62 6.89
CA LYS A 12 -8.67 2.60 7.20
C LYS A 12 -8.94 2.02 8.58
N LYS A 13 -9.29 0.73 8.64
CA LYS A 13 -9.52 0.00 9.91
C LYS A 13 -8.26 -0.12 10.76
N ARG A 14 -7.09 -0.14 10.11
CA ARG A 14 -5.79 -0.20 10.76
C ARG A 14 -4.75 0.48 9.89
N VAL A 15 -3.93 1.32 10.52
CA VAL A 15 -2.78 1.97 9.87
C VAL A 15 -1.47 1.37 10.38
N LYS A 16 -1.42 0.92 11.64
CA LYS A 16 -0.23 0.30 12.24
C LYS A 16 0.12 -1.02 11.53
N GLN A 17 1.37 -1.10 11.06
CA GLN A 17 1.93 -2.28 10.42
C GLN A 17 1.95 -3.49 11.38
N PHE A 18 1.82 -4.68 10.81
CA PHE A 18 1.97 -5.94 11.53
C PHE A 18 3.46 -6.30 11.58
N LYS A 19 4.12 -5.97 12.69
CA LYS A 19 5.54 -6.29 12.91
C LYS A 19 5.70 -7.70 13.46
N ARG A 20 6.75 -8.40 13.03
CA ARG A 20 7.15 -9.70 13.60
C ARG A 20 7.56 -9.52 15.07
N PRO A 21 7.17 -10.42 15.99
CA PRO A 21 7.65 -10.33 17.37
C PRO A 21 9.18 -10.44 17.44
N HIS A 22 9.80 -9.63 18.31
CA HIS A 22 11.25 -9.53 18.55
C HIS A 22 12.09 -9.00 17.37
N SER A 23 11.47 -8.48 16.30
CA SER A 23 12.21 -7.81 15.21
C SER A 23 12.88 -6.50 15.64
N ASP A 24 12.43 -5.94 16.77
CA ASP A 24 13.00 -4.78 17.44
C ASP A 24 14.29 -5.12 18.21
N ARG A 25 14.45 -6.36 18.64
CA ARG A 25 15.62 -6.81 19.44
C ARG A 25 16.71 -7.46 18.60
N TYR A 26 16.33 -8.19 17.55
CA TYR A 26 17.27 -8.94 16.72
C TYR A 26 17.33 -8.34 15.31
N ILE A 27 18.49 -7.81 14.93
CA ILE A 27 18.72 -7.20 13.61
C ILE A 27 18.45 -8.20 12.46
N GLY A 28 18.80 -9.47 12.65
CA GLY A 28 18.53 -10.54 11.67
C GLY A 28 17.05 -10.88 11.50
N LEU A 29 16.19 -10.52 12.45
CA LEU A 29 14.75 -10.72 12.33
C LEU A 29 14.11 -9.57 11.56
N LYS A 30 13.74 -9.86 10.31
CA LYS A 30 13.00 -8.92 9.46
C LYS A 30 11.68 -8.47 10.13
N THR A 31 11.34 -7.21 9.92
CA THR A 31 10.11 -6.57 10.41
C THR A 31 8.84 -7.10 9.74
N SER A 32 8.97 -7.74 8.57
CA SER A 32 7.84 -8.30 7.82
C SER A 32 7.11 -9.38 8.60
N TRP A 33 5.77 -9.31 8.60
CA TRP A 33 4.94 -10.24 9.36
C TRP A 33 5.17 -11.70 8.93
N ARG A 34 5.32 -12.58 9.92
CA ARG A 34 5.29 -14.04 9.78
C ARG A 34 4.46 -14.64 10.91
N ARG A 35 3.59 -15.60 10.59
CA ARG A 35 2.73 -16.25 11.58
C ARG A 35 3.60 -17.05 12.57
N PRO A 36 3.54 -16.79 13.89
CA PRO A 36 4.26 -17.59 14.88
C PRO A 36 3.72 -19.02 14.92
N LYS A 37 4.61 -20.01 14.90
CA LYS A 37 4.27 -21.44 14.87
C LYS A 37 4.33 -22.09 16.26
N GLY A 38 5.30 -21.71 17.08
CA GLY A 38 5.57 -22.33 18.39
C GLY A 38 4.46 -22.16 19.41
N ILE A 39 4.31 -23.16 20.29
CA ILE A 39 3.16 -23.24 21.20
C ILE A 39 3.15 -22.17 22.28
N ASP A 40 4.34 -21.77 22.74
CA ASP A 40 4.56 -20.79 23.81
C ASP A 40 4.49 -19.34 23.33
N SER A 41 4.31 -19.11 22.03
CA SER A 41 4.24 -17.76 21.50
C SER A 41 3.01 -17.02 22.04
N ARG A 42 3.26 -15.96 22.83
CA ARG A 42 2.22 -15.06 23.35
C ARG A 42 1.36 -14.46 22.23
N VAL A 43 1.98 -14.16 21.08
CA VAL A 43 1.28 -13.66 19.89
C VAL A 43 0.34 -14.74 19.32
N ARG A 44 0.78 -16.01 19.22
CA ARG A 44 -0.07 -17.12 18.75
C ARG A 44 -1.27 -17.36 19.68
N ARG A 45 -1.04 -17.25 20.99
CA ARG A 45 -2.05 -17.37 22.05
C ARG A 45 -2.94 -16.11 22.20
N LYS A 46 -2.72 -15.07 21.39
CA LYS A 46 -3.50 -13.81 21.35
C LYS A 46 -3.55 -13.03 22.67
N PHE A 47 -2.46 -13.03 23.45
CA PHE A 47 -2.38 -12.20 24.64
C PHE A 47 -2.52 -10.70 24.29
N LYS A 48 -3.25 -9.96 25.14
CA LYS A 48 -3.34 -8.49 25.05
C LYS A 48 -1.95 -7.86 25.29
N GLY A 49 -1.71 -6.70 24.68
CA GLY A 49 -0.43 -5.98 24.75
C GLY A 49 0.65 -6.48 23.77
N CYS A 50 0.51 -7.70 23.22
CA CYS A 50 1.39 -8.18 22.16
C CYS A 50 0.96 -7.66 20.77
N THR A 51 1.81 -7.86 19.76
CA THR A 51 1.45 -7.55 18.37
C THR A 51 0.26 -8.41 17.92
N LEU A 52 -0.83 -7.74 17.55
CA LEU A 52 -2.04 -8.41 17.04
C LEU A 52 -1.75 -9.14 15.73
N MET A 53 -2.36 -10.30 15.52
CA MET A 53 -2.22 -11.05 14.28
C MET A 53 -3.08 -10.46 13.15
N PRO A 54 -2.59 -10.42 11.89
CA PRO A 54 -3.42 -10.10 10.73
C PRO A 54 -4.56 -11.10 10.58
N ASN A 55 -5.73 -10.59 10.26
CA ASN A 55 -6.94 -11.34 9.95
C ASN A 55 -7.76 -10.60 8.90
N ILE A 56 -8.76 -11.28 8.32
CA ILE A 56 -9.65 -10.72 7.29
C ILE A 56 -10.45 -9.49 7.78
N GLY A 57 -10.71 -9.40 9.08
CA GLY A 57 -11.48 -8.32 9.71
C GLY A 57 -10.83 -6.94 9.55
N TYR A 58 -9.49 -6.87 9.47
CA TYR A 58 -8.77 -5.63 9.19
C TYR A 58 -8.85 -5.16 7.73
N GLY A 59 -9.42 -5.97 6.82
CA GLY A 59 -9.60 -5.59 5.42
C GLY A 59 -10.48 -4.35 5.24
N SER A 60 -10.00 -3.38 4.45
CA SER A 60 -10.76 -2.20 4.02
C SER A 60 -11.93 -2.58 3.12
N ASP A 61 -12.91 -1.67 2.99
CA ASP A 61 -14.03 -1.83 2.05
C ASP A 61 -13.53 -2.11 0.63
N LYS A 62 -14.14 -3.09 -0.04
CA LYS A 62 -13.90 -3.48 -1.44
C LYS A 62 -13.92 -2.27 -2.39
N LYS A 63 -14.86 -1.34 -2.23
CA LYS A 63 -14.98 -0.14 -3.10
C LYS A 63 -13.79 0.82 -2.95
N THR A 64 -13.16 0.86 -1.79
CA THR A 64 -12.05 1.81 -1.46
C THR A 64 -10.67 1.14 -1.44
N ARG A 65 -10.62 -0.16 -1.72
CA ARG A 65 -9.39 -0.95 -1.70
C ARG A 65 -8.50 -0.50 -2.87
N HIS A 66 -7.20 -0.32 -2.61
CA HIS A 66 -6.19 0.13 -3.59
C HIS A 66 -6.37 1.57 -4.13
N TYR A 67 -7.28 2.36 -3.54
CA TYR A 67 -7.36 3.79 -3.82
C TYR A 67 -6.30 4.57 -3.05
N LEU A 68 -5.77 5.59 -3.72
CA LEU A 68 -4.93 6.63 -3.14
C LEU A 68 -5.79 7.63 -2.33
N PRO A 69 -5.19 8.43 -1.44
CA PRO A 69 -5.90 9.46 -0.69
C PRO A 69 -6.60 10.50 -1.57
N ASN A 70 -6.06 10.76 -2.77
CA ASN A 70 -6.66 11.64 -3.79
C ASN A 70 -7.85 11.01 -4.53
N LYS A 71 -8.33 9.83 -4.10
CA LYS A 71 -9.48 9.11 -4.67
C LYS A 71 -9.29 8.57 -6.08
N PHE A 72 -8.06 8.48 -6.57
CA PHE A 72 -7.72 7.74 -7.79
C PHE A 72 -7.12 6.36 -7.47
N LYS A 73 -7.21 5.41 -8.42
CA LYS A 73 -6.49 4.14 -8.33
C LYS A 73 -5.07 4.33 -8.84
N LYS A 74 -4.09 3.77 -8.12
CA LYS A 74 -2.70 3.75 -8.58
C LYS A 74 -2.52 2.65 -9.63
N PHE A 75 -2.07 3.04 -10.81
CA PHE A 75 -1.57 2.12 -11.83
C PHE A 75 -0.10 2.45 -12.10
N VAL A 76 0.73 1.42 -12.22
CA VAL A 76 2.12 1.56 -12.65
C VAL A 76 2.14 1.27 -14.14
N VAL A 77 2.73 2.17 -14.92
CA VAL A 77 2.90 1.98 -16.36
C VAL A 77 4.37 2.11 -16.72
N HIS A 78 4.80 1.32 -17.72
CA HIS A 78 6.20 1.03 -17.97
C HIS A 78 6.84 1.91 -19.04
N ASN A 79 6.07 2.39 -20.03
CA ASN A 79 6.50 3.38 -21.02
C ASN A 79 5.94 4.75 -20.63
N ARG A 80 6.79 5.71 -20.29
CA ARG A 80 6.34 7.00 -19.73
C ARG A 80 6.05 8.07 -20.77
N LYS A 81 6.83 8.13 -21.85
CA LYS A 81 6.81 9.20 -22.84
C LYS A 81 5.42 9.34 -23.48
N GLU A 82 4.91 8.25 -24.05
CA GLU A 82 3.59 8.18 -24.68
C GLU A 82 2.43 8.51 -23.73
N ILE A 83 2.61 8.25 -22.42
CA ILE A 83 1.54 8.40 -21.43
C ILE A 83 1.45 9.82 -20.92
N VAL A 84 2.58 10.52 -20.75
CA VAL A 84 2.50 11.94 -20.39
C VAL A 84 1.80 12.73 -21.49
N GLU A 85 2.07 12.38 -22.75
CA GLU A 85 1.40 12.96 -23.92
C GLU A 85 -0.09 12.62 -23.98
N ARG A 86 -0.46 11.32 -23.87
CA ARG A 86 -1.88 10.91 -23.83
C ARG A 86 -2.62 11.42 -22.59
N ALA A 87 -1.98 11.50 -21.44
CA ALA A 87 -2.61 11.99 -20.21
C ALA A 87 -2.89 13.50 -20.29
N ALA A 88 -2.03 14.26 -20.97
CA ALA A 88 -2.30 15.67 -21.27
C ALA A 88 -3.50 15.83 -22.22
N GLN A 89 -3.63 14.95 -23.22
CA GLN A 89 -4.78 14.94 -24.14
C GLN A 89 -6.09 14.57 -23.44
N LEU A 90 -6.05 13.64 -22.48
CA LEU A 90 -7.22 13.07 -21.79
C LEU A 90 -7.58 13.78 -20.46
N ASP A 91 -6.93 14.89 -20.11
CA ASP A 91 -7.04 15.59 -18.80
C ASP A 91 -6.87 14.65 -17.58
N ILE A 92 -5.93 13.71 -17.66
CA ILE A 92 -5.62 12.77 -16.57
C ILE A 92 -4.46 13.31 -15.72
N VAL A 93 -4.65 13.39 -14.41
CA VAL A 93 -3.61 13.83 -13.47
C VAL A 93 -2.55 12.73 -13.28
N VAL A 94 -1.34 12.97 -13.77
CA VAL A 94 -0.19 12.08 -13.57
C VAL A 94 0.48 12.39 -12.22
N THR A 95 0.43 11.45 -11.27
CA THR A 95 1.01 11.63 -9.93
C THR A 95 2.54 11.71 -9.92
N ASN A 96 3.20 11.27 -10.99
CA ASN A 96 4.66 11.24 -11.13
C ASN A 96 5.11 12.01 -12.39
N LYS A 97 4.52 13.20 -12.62
CA LYS A 97 4.78 14.02 -13.82
C LYS A 97 6.27 14.39 -13.98
N LEU A 98 6.98 14.58 -12.88
CA LEU A 98 8.37 15.03 -12.84
C LEU A 98 9.40 13.89 -12.65
N ALA A 99 9.01 12.62 -12.81
CA ALA A 99 9.98 11.53 -12.71
C ALA A 99 11.05 11.62 -13.80
N ARG A 100 12.24 11.08 -13.53
CA ARG A 100 13.36 10.98 -14.49
C ARG A 100 13.05 9.93 -15.57
N LEU A 101 13.18 10.26 -16.87
CA LEU A 101 13.01 9.28 -17.98
C LEU A 101 14.03 8.14 -17.81
N ARG A 102 13.65 6.92 -18.21
CA ARG A 102 14.66 5.86 -18.32
C ARG A 102 15.55 6.21 -19.49
N SER A 103 16.85 5.93 -19.39
CA SER A 103 17.82 6.22 -20.45
C SER A 103 17.43 5.62 -21.81
N GLN A 104 16.67 4.51 -21.79
CA GLN A 104 16.14 3.82 -22.97
C GLN A 104 14.93 4.51 -23.64
N GLU A 105 14.31 5.50 -22.99
CA GLU A 105 13.18 6.29 -23.50
C GLU A 105 13.60 7.69 -23.98
N ASP A 106 14.85 8.08 -23.66
CA ASP A 106 15.48 9.35 -24.05
C ASP A 106 16.13 9.28 -25.44
N GLU A 107 16.36 8.08 -25.98
CA GLU A 107 16.66 7.81 -27.39
C GLU A 107 15.38 7.84 -28.24
#